data_AF-A0A535L6T2-F1
#
_entry.id   AF-A0A535L6T2-F1
#
_cell.length_a   1.000
_cell.length_b   1.000
_cell.length_c   1.000
_cell.angle_alpha   90.00
_cell.angle_beta   90.00
_cell.angle_gamma   90.00
#
_symmetry.space_group_name_H-M   'P 1'
#
loop_
_entity.id
_entity.type
_entity.pdbx_description
1 polymer ?
#
loop_
_entity_poly.entity_id
_entity_poly.type
_entity_poly.pdbx_seq_one_letter_code
_entity_poly.pdbx_strand_id
1 'polypeptide(L)' 'MSSSGLPSHARAVVIGGGVGGAAILYWLARLGWTETVLVERSQLTSGSTFHSAGLVGQLRGSLSLTRMMMNSVD' A
#
# COMPACT_ATOMS: atom_id res chain seq x y z
N MET A 1 14.99 21.78 -3.19
CA MET A 1 14.27 20.67 -2.54
C MET A 1 14.84 20.52 -1.15
N SER A 2 14.05 20.81 -0.11
CA SER A 2 14.50 20.68 1.29
C SER A 2 14.84 19.21 1.53
N SER A 3 16.09 18.92 1.88
CA SER A 3 16.53 17.61 2.32
C SER A 3 16.01 17.37 3.73
N SER A 4 14.73 17.04 3.87
CA SER A 4 14.26 16.36 5.08
C SER A 4 14.95 15.00 5.09
N GLY A 5 15.97 14.86 5.93
CA GLY A 5 16.69 13.61 6.11
C GLY A 5 15.72 12.47 6.42
N LEU A 6 16.04 11.27 5.95
CA LEU A 6 15.28 10.07 6.30
C LEU A 6 15.17 9.98 7.84
N PRO A 7 14.00 9.66 8.38
CA PRO A 7 13.85 9.52 9.82
C PRO A 7 14.77 8.41 10.34
N SER A 8 15.42 8.64 11.47
CA SER A 8 16.32 7.65 12.10
C SER A 8 15.57 6.48 12.74
N HIS A 9 14.27 6.65 12.97
CA HIS A 9 13.36 5.66 13.52
C HIS A 9 12.05 5.68 12.73
N ALA A 10 11.43 4.51 12.57
CA ALA A 10 10.09 4.38 12.03
C ALA A 10 9.35 3.30 12.81
N ARG A 11 8.09 3.57 13.15
CA ARG A 11 7.22 2.59 13.81
C ARG A 11 6.93 1.40 12.90
N ALA A 12 6.81 1.64 11.60
CA ALA A 12 6.70 0.61 10.59
C ALA A 12 7.32 1.09 9.26
N VAL A 13 7.97 0.16 8.55
CA VAL A 13 8.50 0.40 7.21
C VAL A 13 7.82 -0.57 6.25
N VAL A 14 7.13 -0.01 5.24
CA VAL A 14 6.52 -0.78 4.15
C VAL A 14 7.48 -0.79 2.97
N ILE A 15 7.89 -1.98 2.54
CA ILE A 15 8.85 -2.16 1.45
C ILE A 15 8.08 -2.53 0.18
N GLY A 16 8.19 -1.68 -0.85
CA GLY A 16 7.53 -1.83 -2.15
C GLY A 16 6.38 -0.83 -2.35
N GLY A 17 6.55 0.06 -3.32
CA GLY A 17 5.60 1.11 -3.72
C GLY A 17 4.58 0.68 -4.77
N GLY A 18 4.28 -0.62 -4.87
CA GLY A 18 3.14 -1.12 -5.65
C GLY A 18 1.81 -0.91 -4.92
N VAL A 19 0.70 -1.29 -5.57
CA VAL A 19 -0.65 -1.11 -5.00
C VAL A 19 -0.82 -1.74 -3.61
N GLY A 20 -0.23 -2.91 -3.37
CA GLY A 20 -0.29 -3.58 -2.07
C GLY A 20 0.41 -2.78 -0.96
N GLY A 21 1.64 -2.32 -1.19
CA GLY A 21 2.39 -1.55 -0.19
C GLY A 21 1.78 -0.17 0.05
N ALA A 22 1.34 0.51 -1.01
CA ALA A 22 0.62 1.77 -0.88
C ALA A 22 -0.70 1.60 -0.08
N ALA A 23 -1.46 0.54 -0.34
CA ALA A 23 -2.70 0.25 0.40
C ALA A 23 -2.42 -0.05 1.88
N ILE A 24 -1.38 -0.82 2.19
CA ILE A 24 -0.98 -1.09 3.58
C ILE A 24 -0.62 0.21 4.30
N LEU A 25 0.23 1.05 3.71
CA LEU A 25 0.60 2.33 4.32
C LEU A 25 -0.62 3.24 4.53
N TYR A 26 -1.51 3.32 3.54
CA TYR A 26 -2.76 4.07 3.64
C TYR A 26 -3.62 3.62 4.82
N TRP A 27 -3.83 2.30 4.98
CA TRP A 27 -4.64 1.77 6.08
C TRP A 27 -3.97 1.97 7.43
N LEU A 28 -2.66 1.82 7.54
CA LEU A 28 -1.91 2.15 8.75
C LEU A 28 -2.14 3.61 9.15
N ALA A 29 -1.95 4.54 8.21
CA ALA A 29 -2.17 5.97 8.45
C ALA A 29 -3.63 6.27 8.83
N ARG A 30 -4.61 5.66 8.14
CA ARG A 30 -6.04 5.80 8.44
C ARG A 30 -6.41 5.27 9.83
N LEU A 31 -5.72 4.23 10.31
CA LEU A 31 -5.85 3.71 11.67
C LEU A 31 -5.08 4.53 12.72
N GLY A 32 -4.53 5.68 12.35
CA GLY A 32 -3.83 6.60 13.25
C GLY A 32 -2.37 6.24 13.51
N TRP A 33 -1.76 5.36 12.70
CA TRP A 33 -0.33 5.11 12.83
C TRP A 33 0.47 6.30 12.29
N THR A 34 1.32 6.84 13.16
CA THR A 34 2.31 7.86 12.84
C THR A 34 3.70 7.24 12.68
N GLU A 35 4.66 8.01 12.15
CA GLU A 35 6.05 7.57 11.96
C GLU A 35 6.18 6.32 11.08
N THR A 36 5.32 6.21 10.07
CA THR A 36 5.36 5.13 9.08
C THR A 36 6.08 5.60 7.82
N VAL A 37 6.87 4.71 7.23
CA VAL A 37 7.67 5.01 6.03
C VAL A 37 7.35 3.98 4.96
N LEU A 38 7.23 4.41 3.70
CA LEU A 38 7.24 3.51 2.55
C LEU A 38 8.50 3.75 1.73
N VAL A 39 9.16 2.65 1.38
CA VAL A 39 10.36 2.66 0.54
C VAL A 39 10.09 1.91 -0.75
N GLU A 40 10.49 2.51 -1.86
CA GLU A 40 10.40 1.92 -3.20
C GLU A 40 11.78 2.03 -3.85
N ARG A 41 12.18 0.98 -4.57
CA ARG A 41 13.46 0.92 -5.28
C ARG A 41 13.54 1.97 -6.39
N SER A 42 12.43 2.23 -7.07
CA SER A 42 12.34 3.13 -8.22
C SER A 42 11.20 4.14 -8.04
N GLN A 43 10.30 4.27 -9.01
CA GLN A 43 9.09 5.06 -8.93
C GLN A 43 7.93 4.21 -8.37
N LEU A 44 6.99 4.88 -7.68
CA LEU A 44 5.72 4.25 -7.28
C LEU A 44 5.08 3.54 -8.47
N THR A 45 4.47 2.38 -8.20
CA THR A 45 3.80 1.52 -9.18
C THR A 45 4.68 0.85 -10.23
N SER A 46 5.99 1.17 -10.32
CA SER A 46 6.89 0.70 -11.40
C SER A 46 7.06 -0.82 -11.53
N GLY A 47 6.61 -1.61 -10.54
CA GLY A 47 6.50 -3.07 -10.65
C GLY A 47 5.24 -3.52 -11.41
N SER A 48 4.68 -4.65 -11.00
CA SER A 48 3.51 -5.26 -11.68
C SER A 48 2.23 -4.41 -11.64
N THR A 49 2.19 -3.40 -10.76
CA THR A 49 1.07 -2.47 -10.67
C THR A 49 0.92 -1.63 -11.93
N PHE A 50 2.03 -1.12 -12.50
CA PHE A 50 2.02 -0.26 -13.70
C PHE A 50 1.35 -0.92 -14.90
N HIS A 51 1.64 -2.20 -15.15
CA HIS A 51 1.15 -2.91 -16.34
C HIS A 51 -0.15 -3.70 -16.08
N SER A 52 -0.79 -3.51 -14.92
CA SER A 52 -2.00 -4.24 -14.57
C SER A 52 -3.18 -3.81 -15.43
N ALA A 53 -4.05 -4.75 -15.83
CA ALA A 53 -5.27 -4.45 -16.58
C ALA A 53 -6.36 -3.72 -15.75
N GLY A 54 -6.19 -3.65 -14.42
CA GLY A 54 -7.12 -2.93 -13.54
C GLY A 54 -8.47 -3.61 -13.29
N LEU A 55 -8.61 -4.91 -13.59
CA LEU A 55 -9.84 -5.66 -13.34
C LEU A 55 -10.04 -5.94 -11.84
N VAL A 56 -11.19 -5.53 -11.28
CA VAL A 56 -11.54 -5.73 -9.87
C VAL A 56 -12.80 -6.59 -9.73
N GLY A 57 -12.62 -7.90 -9.59
CA GLY A 57 -13.70 -8.81 -9.19
C GLY A 57 -13.80 -8.94 -7.68
N GLN A 58 -15.01 -8.97 -7.11
CA GLN A 58 -15.21 -8.99 -5.65
C GLN A 58 -15.31 -10.40 -5.05
N LEU A 59 -15.91 -11.36 -5.75
CA LEU A 59 -16.15 -12.71 -5.22
C LEU A 59 -14.84 -13.52 -5.14
N ARG A 60 -14.58 -14.19 -4.00
CA ARG A 60 -13.41 -15.05 -3.79
C ARG A 60 -13.81 -16.37 -3.12
N GLY A 61 -12.91 -17.36 -3.13
CA GLY A 61 -13.15 -18.70 -2.58
C GLY A 61 -13.40 -18.77 -1.07
N SER A 62 -13.33 -17.65 -0.35
CA SER A 62 -13.73 -17.55 1.05
C SER A 62 -14.46 -16.24 1.34
N LEU A 63 -15.28 -16.25 2.39
CA LEU A 63 -16.01 -15.05 2.84
C LEU A 63 -15.05 -13.93 3.25
N SER A 64 -13.95 -14.25 3.94
CA SER A 64 -12.96 -13.27 4.37
C SER A 64 -12.30 -12.56 3.19
N LEU A 65 -11.93 -13.31 2.15
CA LEU A 65 -11.35 -12.73 0.95
C LEU A 65 -12.38 -11.93 0.13
N THR A 66 -13.64 -12.37 0.11
CA THR A 66 -14.72 -11.63 -0.56
C THR A 66 -14.94 -10.28 0.12
N ARG A 67 -15.03 -10.25 1.46
CA ARG A 67 -15.13 -9.00 2.24
C ARG A 67 -13.93 -8.08 2.01
N MET A 68 -12.72 -8.64 1.97
CA MET A 68 -11.51 -7.86 1.68
C MET A 68 -11.58 -7.19 0.30
N MET A 69 -12.04 -7.91 -0.73
CA MET A 69 -12.18 -7.35 -2.07
C MET A 69 -13.33 -6.34 -2.17
N MET A 70 -14.45 -6.55 -1.47
CA MET A 70 -15.54 -5.58 -1.38
C MET A 70 -15.06 -4.27 -0.77
N ASN A 71 -14.36 -4.33 0.38
CA ASN A 71 -13.78 -3.16 1.02
C ASN A 71 -12.74 -2.40 0.15
N SER A 72 -12.27 -2.98 -0.95
CA SER A 72 -11.31 -2.32 -1.86
C SER A 72 -11.95 -1.47 -2.94
N VAL A 73 -13.27 -1.58 -3.12
CA VAL A 73 -14.05 -0.79 -4.09
C VAL A 73 -15.01 0.21 -3.45
N ASP A 74 -15.19 0.12 -2.14
CA ASP A 74 -15.94 1.07 -1.32
C ASP A 74 -15.10 2.32 -0.98
#